data_AF-A0A1B7W6V6-F1
#
_entry.id   AF-A0A1B7W6V6-F1
#
_cell.length_a   1.000
_cell.length_b   1.000
_cell.length_c   1.000
_cell.angle_alpha   90.00
_cell.angle_beta   90.00
_cell.angle_gamma   90.00
#
_symmetry.space_group_name_H-M   'P 1'
#
loop_
_entity.id
_entity.type
_entity.pdbx_description
1 polymer ?
#
loop_
_entity_poly.entity_id
_entity_poly.type
_entity_poly.pdbx_seq_one_letter_code
_entity_poly.pdbx_strand_id
1 'polypeptide(L)'
;GNKPITKKLASYIKDWKFYDVDPDSVRIHSRINKLNMIYKSLQHDERIPSLDTDASQVEEVLQYWARRDKSKFDEVSQELYECLNIRLNLVEDVEQPIQVIEEDGKKIALSNMSDGTLRLIAYFIMLYQSDIPTLISIEEPERNFHPGILQDIASMIKKLSKRTQVIFTTHSSQLLDCFSPEEISSEISVILLSQKGEIGTKACLLDKLAENRDDFSDWMNDFGIGSAIYHSHLIEGVFAV
;
A
#
# COMPACT_ATOMS: atom_id res chain seq x y z
N GLY A 1 28.88 -8.44 -9.91
CA GLY A 1 29.98 -9.35 -10.29
C GLY A 1 29.44 -10.49 -11.14
N ASN A 2 30.28 -11.14 -11.95
CA ASN A 2 29.82 -12.19 -12.88
C ASN A 2 29.55 -13.55 -12.23
N LYS A 3 29.60 -13.66 -10.90
CA LYS A 3 29.29 -14.89 -10.19
C LYS A 3 27.76 -15.11 -10.17
N PRO A 4 27.25 -16.31 -10.44
CA PRO A 4 25.81 -16.58 -10.54
C PRO A 4 24.98 -16.09 -9.34
N ILE A 5 25.49 -16.27 -8.13
CA ILE A 5 24.79 -15.85 -6.90
C ILE A 5 24.71 -14.33 -6.77
N THR A 6 25.77 -13.61 -7.16
CA THR A 6 25.77 -12.15 -7.14
C THR A 6 24.88 -11.56 -8.20
N LYS A 7 24.75 -12.22 -9.37
CA LYS A 7 23.80 -11.82 -10.41
C LYS A 7 22.35 -12.03 -9.97
N LYS A 8 22.06 -13.17 -9.32
CA LYS A 8 20.72 -13.44 -8.76
C LYS A 8 20.33 -12.43 -7.67
N LEU A 9 21.22 -12.17 -6.70
CA LEU A 9 20.97 -11.17 -5.65
C LEU A 9 20.80 -9.76 -6.23
N ALA A 10 21.65 -9.38 -7.19
CA ALA A 10 21.53 -8.07 -7.84
C ALA A 10 20.20 -7.94 -8.61
N SER A 11 19.73 -8.99 -9.30
CA SER A 11 18.41 -8.99 -9.93
C SER A 11 17.31 -8.85 -8.90
N TYR A 12 17.38 -9.65 -7.82
CA TYR A 12 16.40 -9.61 -6.73
C TYR A 12 16.24 -8.20 -6.15
N ILE A 13 17.36 -7.50 -5.87
CA ILE A 13 17.35 -6.15 -5.29
C ILE A 13 16.95 -5.09 -6.31
N LYS A 14 17.32 -5.27 -7.59
CA LYS A 14 17.00 -4.30 -8.65
C LYS A 14 15.49 -4.18 -8.88
N ASP A 15 14.76 -5.25 -8.62
CA ASP A 15 13.31 -5.31 -8.80
C ASP A 15 12.54 -4.79 -7.57
N TRP A 16 13.22 -4.26 -6.54
CA TRP A 16 12.55 -3.65 -5.38
C TRP A 16 11.85 -2.34 -5.76
N LYS A 17 10.68 -2.12 -5.19
CA LYS A 17 9.92 -0.87 -5.35
C LYS A 17 9.56 -0.26 -4.02
N PHE A 18 9.76 1.05 -3.93
CA PHE A 18 9.46 1.86 -2.75
C PHE A 18 8.36 2.84 -3.13
N TYR A 19 7.15 2.60 -2.62
CA TYR A 19 5.99 3.40 -2.91
C TYR A 19 5.78 4.44 -1.81
N ASP A 20 5.65 5.69 -2.24
CA ASP A 20 5.13 6.82 -1.46
C ASP A 20 4.08 7.48 -2.35
N VAL A 21 2.84 7.01 -2.22
CA VAL A 21 1.77 7.44 -3.11
C VAL A 21 1.52 8.93 -2.90
N ASP A 22 1.59 9.69 -3.99
CA ASP A 22 1.35 11.13 -3.98
C ASP A 22 0.06 11.46 -4.75
N PRO A 23 -1.05 11.75 -4.05
CA PRO A 23 -2.31 12.14 -4.67
C PRO A 23 -2.18 13.32 -5.65
N ASP A 24 -1.30 14.28 -5.39
CA ASP A 24 -1.15 15.44 -6.29
C ASP A 24 -0.53 15.03 -7.62
N SER A 25 0.49 14.16 -7.59
CA SER A 25 1.07 13.55 -8.79
C SER A 25 0.04 12.75 -9.59
N VAL A 26 -0.85 12.00 -8.91
CA VAL A 26 -1.99 11.32 -9.56
C VAL A 26 -2.92 12.33 -10.25
N ARG A 27 -3.32 13.41 -9.56
CA ARG A 27 -4.22 14.43 -10.13
C ARG A 27 -3.62 15.13 -11.34
N ILE A 28 -2.35 15.51 -11.27
CA ILE A 28 -1.64 16.19 -12.36
C ILE A 28 -1.59 15.28 -13.59
N HIS A 29 -1.17 14.04 -13.42
CA HIS A 29 -1.08 13.10 -14.53
C HIS A 29 -2.45 12.78 -15.15
N SER A 30 -3.48 12.62 -14.30
CA SER A 30 -4.87 12.41 -14.71
C SER A 30 -5.39 13.53 -15.63
N ARG A 31 -5.00 14.79 -15.36
CA ARG A 31 -5.40 15.95 -16.18
C ARG A 31 -4.65 16.04 -17.52
N ILE A 32 -3.40 15.58 -17.58
CA ILE A 32 -2.53 15.70 -18.76
C ILE A 32 -2.72 14.51 -19.72
N ASN A 33 -3.36 13.43 -19.27
CA ASN A 33 -3.38 12.13 -19.95
C ASN A 33 -3.92 12.17 -21.39
N LYS A 34 -4.87 13.07 -21.71
CA LYS A 34 -5.43 13.20 -23.07
C LYS A 34 -4.37 13.50 -24.13
N LEU A 35 -3.38 14.35 -23.81
CA LEU A 35 -2.31 14.68 -24.75
C LEU A 35 -1.36 13.50 -24.90
N ASN A 36 -0.97 12.86 -23.80
CA ASN A 36 -0.05 11.72 -23.81
C ASN A 36 -0.61 10.50 -24.55
N MET A 37 -1.92 10.23 -24.45
CA MET A 37 -2.55 9.13 -25.19
C MET A 37 -2.59 9.37 -26.71
N ILE A 38 -2.84 10.60 -27.16
CA ILE A 38 -2.76 10.93 -28.59
C ILE A 38 -1.33 10.69 -29.11
N TYR A 39 -0.31 11.12 -28.35
CA TYR A 39 1.08 10.86 -28.73
C TYR A 39 1.44 9.36 -28.70
N LYS A 40 1.01 8.59 -27.69
CA LYS A 40 1.32 7.15 -27.57
C LYS A 40 0.57 6.29 -28.60
N SER A 41 -0.69 6.60 -28.90
CA SER A 41 -1.49 5.89 -29.91
C SER A 41 -0.94 6.08 -31.33
N LEU A 42 -0.35 7.25 -31.62
CA LEU A 42 0.38 7.49 -32.87
C LEU A 42 1.67 6.68 -32.98
N GLN A 43 2.25 6.21 -31.86
CA GLN A 43 3.51 5.47 -31.82
C GLN A 43 3.37 3.94 -31.74
N HIS A 44 2.14 3.37 -31.77
CA HIS A 44 1.93 1.92 -31.57
C HIS A 44 2.66 1.37 -30.34
N ASP A 45 2.74 2.15 -29.25
CA ASP A 45 3.44 1.71 -28.05
C ASP A 45 2.63 0.61 -27.35
N GLU A 46 3.05 -0.66 -27.51
CA GLU A 46 2.47 -1.85 -26.87
C GLU A 46 2.77 -1.93 -25.37
N ARG A 47 3.39 -0.90 -24.79
CA ARG A 47 3.81 -0.90 -23.39
C ARG A 47 2.63 -1.08 -22.45
N ILE A 48 2.69 -2.13 -21.63
CA ILE A 48 1.78 -2.35 -20.51
C ILE A 48 2.11 -1.31 -19.43
N PRO A 49 1.18 -0.42 -19.04
CA PRO A 49 1.43 0.55 -18.00
C PRO A 49 1.54 -0.14 -16.63
N SER A 50 2.37 0.43 -15.76
CA SER A 50 2.60 -0.01 -14.40
C SER A 50 2.69 1.21 -13.49
N LEU A 51 2.34 1.06 -12.21
CA LEU A 51 2.52 2.13 -11.24
C LEU A 51 4.00 2.38 -10.98
N ASP A 52 4.41 3.64 -11.07
CA ASP A 52 5.68 4.10 -10.52
C ASP A 52 5.56 4.38 -9.01
N THR A 53 6.67 4.78 -8.39
CA THR A 53 6.78 4.96 -6.93
C THR A 53 5.79 5.95 -6.33
N ASP A 54 5.41 6.99 -7.09
CA ASP A 54 4.43 8.01 -6.68
C ASP A 54 2.98 7.68 -7.08
N ALA A 55 2.80 6.57 -7.80
CA ALA A 55 1.55 6.12 -8.40
C ALA A 55 0.89 7.09 -9.40
N SER A 56 1.63 8.04 -9.98
CA SER A 56 1.07 9.02 -10.94
C SER A 56 0.34 8.38 -12.15
N GLN A 57 0.66 7.14 -12.51
CA GLN A 57 0.06 6.41 -13.64
C GLN A 57 -1.28 5.72 -13.32
N VAL A 58 -1.89 5.94 -12.15
CA VAL A 58 -3.18 5.32 -11.76
C VAL A 58 -4.21 5.36 -12.89
N GLU A 59 -4.43 6.54 -13.49
CA GLU A 59 -5.43 6.67 -14.55
C GLU A 59 -5.04 5.89 -15.82
N GLU A 60 -3.77 5.92 -16.23
CA GLU A 60 -3.29 5.16 -17.39
C GLU A 60 -3.47 3.65 -17.19
N VAL A 61 -3.14 3.13 -16.00
CA VAL A 61 -3.28 1.71 -15.66
C VAL A 61 -4.76 1.29 -15.68
N LEU A 62 -5.64 2.05 -15.04
CA LEU A 62 -7.07 1.75 -15.00
C LEU A 62 -7.71 1.81 -16.39
N GLN A 63 -7.34 2.79 -17.22
CA GLN A 63 -7.80 2.86 -18.60
C GLN A 63 -7.34 1.65 -19.42
N TYR A 64 -6.09 1.23 -19.24
CA TYR A 64 -5.56 0.05 -19.91
C TYR A 64 -6.32 -1.21 -19.48
N TRP A 65 -6.56 -1.41 -18.17
CA TRP A 65 -7.33 -2.56 -17.68
C TRP A 65 -8.78 -2.51 -18.14
N ALA A 66 -9.47 -1.37 -18.06
CA ALA A 66 -10.85 -1.24 -18.53
C ALA A 66 -11.03 -1.68 -19.99
N ARG A 67 -10.01 -1.46 -20.85
CA ARG A 67 -10.04 -1.79 -22.28
C ARG A 67 -9.46 -3.16 -22.63
N ARG A 68 -8.44 -3.64 -21.92
CA ARG A 68 -7.68 -4.84 -22.29
C ARG A 68 -7.65 -5.96 -21.25
N ASP A 69 -7.94 -5.66 -19.99
CA ASP A 69 -7.94 -6.62 -18.89
C ASP A 69 -9.05 -6.27 -17.88
N LYS A 70 -10.30 -6.40 -18.37
CA LYS A 70 -11.47 -5.93 -17.64
C LYS A 70 -11.63 -6.62 -16.28
N SER A 71 -11.16 -7.87 -16.16
CA SER A 71 -11.18 -8.60 -14.89
C SER A 71 -10.48 -7.82 -13.78
N LYS A 72 -9.27 -7.30 -14.01
CA LYS A 72 -8.55 -6.51 -13.00
C LYS A 72 -9.23 -5.19 -12.68
N PHE A 73 -9.81 -4.54 -13.69
CA PHE A 73 -10.58 -3.32 -13.48
C PHE A 73 -11.80 -3.58 -12.58
N ASP A 74 -12.50 -4.68 -12.83
CA ASP A 74 -13.67 -5.10 -12.05
C ASP A 74 -13.26 -5.49 -10.61
N GLU A 75 -12.13 -6.18 -10.41
CA GLU A 75 -11.59 -6.49 -9.07
C GLU A 75 -11.28 -5.23 -8.25
N VAL A 76 -10.57 -4.25 -8.85
CA VAL A 76 -10.32 -2.97 -8.18
C VAL A 76 -11.63 -2.25 -7.86
N SER A 77 -12.57 -2.23 -8.81
CA SER A 77 -13.88 -1.62 -8.56
C SER A 77 -14.68 -2.32 -7.48
N GLN A 78 -14.50 -3.63 -7.30
CA GLN A 78 -15.21 -4.40 -6.29
C GLN A 78 -14.63 -4.14 -4.89
N GLU A 79 -13.31 -4.10 -4.73
CA GLU A 79 -12.67 -3.74 -3.45
C GLU A 79 -13.05 -2.29 -3.04
N LEU A 80 -13.10 -1.36 -4.00
CA LEU A 80 -13.56 0.01 -3.72
C LEU A 80 -15.03 0.07 -3.28
N TYR A 81 -15.87 -0.81 -3.82
CA TYR A 81 -17.27 -0.88 -3.42
C TYR A 81 -17.39 -1.43 -2.00
N GLU A 82 -16.61 -2.46 -1.66
CA GLU A 82 -16.60 -3.06 -0.32
C GLU A 82 -16.10 -2.08 0.75
N CYS A 83 -15.06 -1.29 0.45
CA CYS A 83 -14.48 -0.33 1.40
C CYS A 83 -15.28 0.97 1.51
N LEU A 84 -15.74 1.54 0.38
CA LEU A 84 -16.23 2.92 0.31
C LEU A 84 -17.60 3.08 -0.35
N ASN A 85 -18.24 1.98 -0.78
CA ASN A 85 -19.48 2.02 -1.58
C ASN A 85 -19.37 2.83 -2.88
N ILE A 86 -18.17 2.91 -3.46
CA ILE A 86 -17.91 3.58 -4.74
C ILE A 86 -17.50 2.57 -5.81
N ARG A 87 -17.75 2.89 -7.09
CA ARG A 87 -17.38 2.02 -8.23
C ARG A 87 -16.60 2.76 -9.29
N LEU A 88 -15.71 2.07 -9.99
CA LEU A 88 -15.03 2.63 -11.15
C LEU A 88 -15.90 2.51 -12.40
N ASN A 89 -15.80 3.51 -13.26
CA ASN A 89 -16.51 3.54 -14.53
C ASN A 89 -15.63 4.17 -15.61
N LEU A 90 -15.57 3.53 -16.78
CA LEU A 90 -14.97 4.10 -17.98
C LEU A 90 -16.04 4.89 -18.75
N VAL A 91 -15.72 6.12 -19.10
CA VAL A 91 -16.52 6.99 -19.98
C VAL A 91 -15.68 7.32 -21.20
N GLU A 92 -16.18 7.00 -22.39
CA GLU A 92 -15.50 7.36 -23.64
C GLU A 92 -15.74 8.83 -23.99
N ASP A 93 -14.88 9.39 -24.85
CA ASP A 93 -14.99 10.75 -25.41
C ASP A 93 -14.97 11.92 -24.41
N VAL A 94 -14.45 11.70 -23.20
CA VAL A 94 -14.21 12.75 -22.18
C VAL A 94 -12.72 12.90 -21.89
N GLU A 95 -12.31 14.03 -21.28
CA GLU A 95 -10.88 14.26 -20.96
C GLU A 95 -10.34 13.32 -19.88
N GLN A 96 -11.20 12.98 -18.92
CA GLN A 96 -10.88 12.11 -17.78
C GLN A 96 -11.83 10.91 -17.83
N PRO A 97 -11.48 9.88 -18.62
CA PRO A 97 -12.38 8.76 -18.90
C PRO A 97 -12.56 7.82 -17.70
N ILE A 98 -11.63 7.79 -16.75
CA ILE A 98 -11.85 7.05 -15.50
C ILE A 98 -12.57 7.94 -14.50
N GLN A 99 -13.77 7.51 -14.13
CA GLN A 99 -14.63 8.19 -13.17
C GLN A 99 -15.03 7.23 -12.06
N VAL A 100 -15.24 7.79 -10.87
CA VAL A 100 -15.82 7.12 -9.72
C VAL A 100 -17.31 7.43 -9.69
N ILE A 101 -18.13 6.40 -9.51
CA ILE A 101 -19.57 6.49 -9.28
C ILE A 101 -19.81 6.35 -7.78
N GLU A 102 -20.39 7.37 -7.15
CA GLU A 102 -20.86 7.34 -5.77
C GLU A 102 -22.25 6.68 -5.66
N GLU A 103 -22.69 6.39 -4.42
CA GLU A 103 -23.97 5.70 -4.15
C GLU A 103 -25.19 6.46 -4.71
N ASP A 104 -25.14 7.79 -4.72
CA ASP A 104 -26.18 8.66 -5.29
C ASP A 104 -26.17 8.72 -6.83
N GLY A 105 -25.25 7.99 -7.49
CA GLY A 105 -25.07 7.94 -8.93
C GLY A 105 -24.22 9.07 -9.50
N LYS A 106 -23.69 9.97 -8.66
CA LYS A 106 -22.82 11.05 -9.09
C LYS A 106 -21.50 10.50 -9.63
N LYS A 107 -21.06 11.06 -10.76
CA LYS A 107 -19.81 10.69 -11.42
C LYS A 107 -18.75 11.75 -11.15
N ILE A 108 -17.61 11.32 -10.62
CA ILE A 108 -16.50 12.20 -10.22
C ILE A 108 -15.23 11.72 -10.91
N ALA A 109 -14.53 12.61 -11.61
CA ALA A 109 -13.24 12.28 -12.20
C ALA A 109 -12.18 12.02 -11.12
N LEU A 110 -11.21 11.13 -11.39
CA LEU A 110 -10.14 10.80 -10.45
C LEU A 110 -9.44 12.04 -9.87
N SER A 111 -9.15 13.05 -10.70
CA SER A 111 -8.45 14.26 -10.21
C SER A 111 -9.24 15.08 -9.19
N ASN A 112 -10.51 14.77 -8.95
CA ASN A 112 -11.37 15.44 -7.99
C ASN A 112 -11.71 14.56 -6.76
N MET A 113 -11.20 13.33 -6.71
CA MET A 113 -11.38 12.44 -5.55
C MET A 113 -10.59 12.92 -4.34
N SER A 114 -10.90 12.42 -3.14
CA SER A 114 -10.08 12.68 -1.95
C SER A 114 -8.73 11.97 -2.03
N ASP A 115 -7.75 12.47 -1.27
CA ASP A 115 -6.40 11.89 -1.23
C ASP A 115 -6.40 10.43 -0.78
N GLY A 116 -7.18 10.10 0.26
CA GLY A 116 -7.35 8.72 0.71
C GLY A 116 -7.94 7.82 -0.38
N THR A 117 -8.90 8.31 -1.17
CA THR A 117 -9.47 7.51 -2.27
C THR A 117 -8.44 7.23 -3.35
N LEU A 118 -7.63 8.23 -3.73
CA LEU A 118 -6.56 8.04 -4.73
C LEU A 118 -5.49 7.05 -4.25
N ARG A 119 -5.12 7.11 -2.96
CA ARG A 119 -4.22 6.14 -2.33
C ARG A 119 -4.79 4.73 -2.37
N LEU A 120 -6.07 4.57 -2.00
CA LEU A 120 -6.73 3.27 -1.99
C LEU A 120 -6.78 2.64 -3.39
N ILE A 121 -7.11 3.45 -4.40
CA ILE A 121 -7.09 3.03 -5.80
C ILE A 121 -5.67 2.57 -6.18
N ALA A 122 -4.63 3.33 -5.85
CA ALA A 122 -3.25 2.96 -6.12
C ALA A 122 -2.89 1.61 -5.46
N TYR A 123 -3.26 1.40 -4.20
CA TYR A 123 -3.00 0.15 -3.49
C TYR A 123 -3.69 -1.06 -4.11
N PHE A 124 -4.96 -0.93 -4.52
CA PHE A 124 -5.64 -2.02 -5.21
C PHE A 124 -5.04 -2.30 -6.58
N ILE A 125 -4.57 -1.28 -7.30
CA ILE A 125 -3.78 -1.50 -8.52
C ILE A 125 -2.48 -2.27 -8.20
N MET A 126 -1.76 -1.92 -7.13
CA MET A 126 -0.58 -2.66 -6.69
C MET A 126 -0.92 -4.14 -6.38
N LEU A 127 -2.07 -4.39 -5.78
CA LEU A 127 -2.56 -5.73 -5.44
C LEU A 127 -2.90 -6.57 -6.68
N TYR A 128 -3.40 -5.97 -7.77
CA TYR A 128 -3.85 -6.70 -8.95
C TYR A 128 -2.90 -6.63 -10.15
N GLN A 129 -1.79 -5.89 -10.09
CA GLN A 129 -0.81 -5.86 -11.18
C GLN A 129 -0.22 -7.25 -11.45
N SER A 130 0.01 -7.58 -12.73
CA SER A 130 0.57 -8.88 -13.13
C SER A 130 2.05 -9.00 -12.80
N ASP A 131 2.83 -7.97 -13.11
CA ASP A 131 4.26 -7.93 -12.86
C ASP A 131 4.49 -7.33 -11.47
N ILE A 132 4.66 -8.19 -10.47
CA ILE A 132 4.84 -7.74 -9.08
C ILE A 132 6.34 -7.71 -8.73
N PRO A 133 6.85 -6.61 -8.17
CA PRO A 133 8.20 -6.51 -7.61
C PRO A 133 8.53 -7.67 -6.65
N THR A 134 9.81 -7.99 -6.51
CA THR A 134 10.27 -8.99 -5.51
C THR A 134 10.14 -8.49 -4.06
N LEU A 135 10.10 -7.16 -3.88
CA LEU A 135 9.82 -6.49 -2.62
C LEU A 135 9.09 -5.18 -2.89
N ILE A 136 8.06 -4.93 -2.10
CA ILE A 136 7.33 -3.67 -2.05
C ILE A 136 7.55 -3.04 -0.67
N SER A 137 8.05 -1.81 -0.65
CA SER A 137 8.04 -0.96 0.55
C SER A 137 6.93 0.07 0.42
N ILE A 138 6.13 0.31 1.46
CA ILE A 138 5.08 1.34 1.48
C ILE A 138 5.32 2.28 2.65
N GLU A 139 5.43 3.58 2.37
CA GLU A 139 5.56 4.60 3.41
C GLU A 139 4.18 5.03 3.92
N GLU A 140 3.98 4.96 5.24
CA GLU A 140 2.75 5.37 5.95
C GLU A 140 1.46 4.95 5.20
N PRO A 141 1.20 3.64 5.04
CA PRO A 141 0.08 3.17 4.23
C PRO A 141 -1.28 3.68 4.72
N GLU A 142 -1.40 4.06 5.99
CA GLU A 142 -2.58 4.64 6.63
C GLU A 142 -2.76 6.16 6.41
N ARG A 143 -1.80 6.84 5.78
CA ARG A 143 -1.81 8.31 5.67
C ARG A 143 -3.07 8.79 4.94
N ASN A 144 -3.70 9.81 5.52
CA ASN A 144 -4.96 10.43 5.04
C ASN A 144 -6.20 9.50 5.04
N PHE A 145 -6.17 8.34 5.72
CA PHE A 145 -7.35 7.49 5.87
C PHE A 145 -8.16 7.78 7.13
N HIS A 146 -9.49 7.62 7.01
CA HIS A 146 -10.36 7.57 8.18
C HIS A 146 -10.13 6.24 8.92
N PRO A 147 -10.15 6.21 10.27
CA PRO A 147 -9.89 4.98 11.05
C PRO A 147 -10.73 3.77 10.62
N GLY A 148 -11.96 4.00 10.15
CA GLY A 148 -12.87 2.95 9.67
C GLY A 148 -12.38 2.14 8.47
N ILE A 149 -11.35 2.59 7.73
CA ILE A 149 -10.79 1.89 6.56
C ILE A 149 -9.49 1.16 6.91
N LEU A 150 -8.93 1.35 8.11
CA LEU A 150 -7.63 0.76 8.47
C LEU A 150 -7.63 -0.77 8.42
N GLN A 151 -8.77 -1.39 8.77
CA GLN A 151 -8.91 -2.84 8.67
C GLN A 151 -8.82 -3.32 7.22
N ASP A 152 -9.37 -2.57 6.27
CA ASP A 152 -9.29 -2.86 4.84
C ASP A 152 -7.86 -2.68 4.32
N ILE A 153 -7.15 -1.64 4.79
CA ILE A 153 -5.73 -1.43 4.47
C ILE A 153 -4.88 -2.60 4.99
N ALA A 154 -5.06 -3.01 6.24
CA ALA A 154 -4.37 -4.17 6.80
C ALA A 154 -4.67 -5.45 6.01
N SER A 155 -5.93 -5.68 5.65
CA SER A 155 -6.36 -6.80 4.80
C SER A 155 -5.70 -6.77 3.42
N MET A 156 -5.66 -5.60 2.77
CA MET A 156 -5.00 -5.40 1.48
C MET A 156 -3.49 -5.69 1.57
N ILE A 157 -2.80 -5.20 2.60
CA ILE A 157 -1.37 -5.49 2.84
C ILE A 157 -1.15 -7.00 3.01
N LYS A 158 -2.01 -7.69 3.78
CA LYS A 158 -1.97 -9.16 3.95
C LYS A 158 -2.23 -9.90 2.63
N LYS A 159 -3.13 -9.42 1.77
CA LYS A 159 -3.35 -9.99 0.44
C LYS A 159 -2.11 -9.78 -0.44
N LEU A 160 -1.47 -8.61 -0.35
CA LEU A 160 -0.26 -8.27 -1.11
C LEU A 160 0.95 -9.09 -0.66
N SER A 161 1.11 -9.34 0.65
CA SER A 161 2.21 -10.13 1.22
C SER A 161 2.23 -11.59 0.75
N LYS A 162 1.06 -12.13 0.38
CA LYS A 162 0.94 -13.47 -0.23
C LYS A 162 1.51 -13.54 -1.66
N ARG A 163 1.69 -12.40 -2.32
CA ARG A 163 2.22 -12.30 -3.69
C ARG A 163 3.69 -11.88 -3.73
N THR A 164 4.12 -11.04 -2.78
CA THR A 164 5.49 -10.52 -2.69
C THR A 164 5.85 -10.14 -1.26
N GLN A 165 7.14 -9.94 -0.98
CA GLN A 165 7.57 -9.41 0.31
C GLN A 165 7.11 -7.95 0.46
N VAL A 166 6.38 -7.64 1.53
CA VAL A 166 5.92 -6.29 1.83
C VAL A 166 6.60 -5.78 3.10
N ILE A 167 7.14 -4.57 3.05
CA ILE A 167 7.63 -3.81 4.19
C ILE A 167 6.83 -2.52 4.22
N PHE A 168 6.40 -2.06 5.39
CA PHE A 168 5.79 -0.74 5.51
C PHE A 168 6.26 -0.04 6.76
N THR A 169 6.25 1.29 6.73
CA THR A 169 6.52 2.13 7.90
C THR A 169 5.21 2.73 8.39
N THR A 170 5.04 2.80 9.70
CA THR A 170 3.82 3.36 10.29
C THR A 170 4.14 4.00 11.63
N HIS A 171 3.45 5.09 11.93
CA HIS A 171 3.38 5.68 13.27
C HIS A 171 2.00 5.44 13.92
N SER A 172 1.11 4.71 13.22
CA SER A 172 -0.26 4.48 13.63
C SER A 172 -0.39 3.23 14.48
N SER A 173 -0.67 3.46 15.76
CA SER A 173 -1.11 2.41 16.69
C SER A 173 -2.38 1.72 16.17
N GLN A 174 -3.32 2.49 15.63
CA GLN A 174 -4.58 1.98 15.10
C GLN A 174 -4.39 1.01 13.93
N LEU A 175 -3.41 1.25 13.04
CA LEU A 175 -3.11 0.31 11.97
C LEU A 175 -2.49 -0.99 12.52
N LEU A 176 -1.61 -0.90 13.52
CA LEU A 176 -1.06 -2.09 14.17
C LEU A 176 -2.14 -2.89 14.90
N ASP A 177 -3.13 -2.22 15.50
CA ASP A 177 -4.28 -2.86 16.17
C ASP A 177 -5.23 -3.58 15.19
N CYS A 178 -5.10 -3.36 13.87
CA CYS A 178 -5.81 -4.15 12.86
C CYS A 178 -5.21 -5.56 12.67
N PHE A 179 -4.05 -5.82 13.26
CA PHE A 179 -3.42 -7.13 13.31
C PHE A 179 -3.66 -7.73 14.70
N SER A 180 -3.96 -9.02 14.71
CA SER A 180 -4.16 -9.77 15.96
C SER A 180 -2.83 -10.26 16.52
N PRO A 181 -2.69 -10.42 17.86
CA PRO A 181 -1.47 -10.94 18.46
C PRO A 181 -1.04 -12.30 17.91
N GLU A 182 -2.00 -13.15 17.50
CA GLU A 182 -1.73 -14.45 16.88
C GLU A 182 -1.10 -14.35 15.49
N GLU A 183 -1.27 -13.20 14.81
CA GLU A 183 -0.66 -12.94 13.51
C GLU A 183 0.79 -12.45 13.61
N ILE A 184 1.23 -12.02 14.81
CA ILE A 184 2.62 -11.65 15.07
C ILE A 184 3.50 -12.90 14.92
N SER A 185 4.67 -12.73 14.31
CA SER A 185 5.66 -13.79 14.01
C SER A 185 5.22 -14.80 12.94
N SER A 186 3.92 -15.02 12.73
CA SER A 186 3.40 -15.94 11.71
C SER A 186 3.11 -15.27 10.38
N GLU A 187 2.46 -14.10 10.40
CA GLU A 187 1.98 -13.38 9.21
C GLU A 187 2.60 -11.98 9.12
N ILE A 188 2.91 -11.35 10.27
CA ILE A 188 3.57 -10.04 10.34
C ILE A 188 4.69 -10.06 11.39
N SER A 189 5.83 -9.46 11.04
CA SER A 189 6.91 -9.15 11.99
C SER A 189 6.95 -7.65 12.24
N VAL A 190 6.99 -7.24 13.51
CA VAL A 190 6.97 -5.81 13.88
C VAL A 190 8.31 -5.40 14.45
N ILE A 191 8.94 -4.39 13.83
CA ILE A 191 10.21 -3.82 14.31
C ILE A 191 9.94 -2.42 14.86
N LEU A 192 10.13 -2.26 16.16
CA LEU A 192 10.08 -0.97 16.84
C LEU A 192 11.41 -0.24 16.67
N LEU A 193 11.37 0.98 16.15
CA LEU A 193 12.53 1.86 16.02
C LEU A 193 12.42 3.00 17.05
N SER A 194 13.42 3.14 17.92
CA SER A 194 13.50 4.24 18.89
C SER A 194 14.81 5.02 18.71
N GLN A 195 14.72 6.35 18.61
CA GLN A 195 15.90 7.21 18.55
C GLN A 195 16.36 7.54 19.97
N LYS A 196 17.61 7.20 20.32
CA LYS A 196 18.21 7.54 21.62
C LYS A 196 19.32 8.57 21.45
N GLY A 197 18.96 9.85 21.47
CA GLY A 197 19.90 10.97 21.59
C GLY A 197 21.16 10.79 20.71
N GLU A 198 22.35 10.86 21.33
CA GLU A 198 23.64 10.70 20.65
C GLU A 198 24.05 9.24 20.36
N ILE A 199 23.30 8.25 20.85
CA ILE A 199 23.64 6.81 20.80
C ILE A 199 23.17 6.17 19.48
N GLY A 200 22.29 6.86 18.74
CA GLY A 200 21.73 6.41 17.46
C GLY A 200 20.34 5.77 17.57
N THR A 201 19.94 5.04 16.52
CA THR A 201 18.64 4.36 16.44
C THR A 201 18.75 2.94 16.96
N LYS A 202 17.92 2.58 17.94
CA LYS A 202 17.75 1.20 18.40
C LYS A 202 16.60 0.56 17.62
N ALA A 203 16.81 -0.68 17.19
CA ALA A 203 15.78 -1.52 16.61
C ALA A 203 15.46 -2.69 17.54
N CYS A 204 14.19 -2.93 17.80
CA CYS A 204 13.71 -4.03 18.62
C CYS A 204 12.65 -4.83 17.84
N LEU A 205 12.82 -6.14 17.76
CA LEU A 205 11.85 -7.02 17.13
C LEU A 205 10.80 -7.43 18.17
N LEU A 206 9.54 -7.07 17.93
CA LEU A 206 8.41 -7.35 18.82
C LEU A 206 8.17 -8.86 18.99
N ASP A 207 8.39 -9.63 17.93
CA ASP A 207 8.26 -11.08 17.88
C ASP A 207 9.07 -11.77 19.00
N LYS A 208 10.31 -11.29 19.23
CA LYS A 208 11.19 -11.81 20.29
C LYS A 208 10.70 -11.48 21.69
N LEU A 209 9.90 -10.43 21.87
CA LEU A 209 9.33 -10.09 23.17
C LEU A 209 8.20 -11.04 23.51
N ALA A 210 7.30 -11.25 22.56
CA ALA A 210 6.17 -12.15 22.71
C ALA A 210 6.62 -13.58 23.08
N GLU A 211 7.69 -14.08 22.43
CA GLU A 211 8.21 -15.43 22.69
C GLU A 211 8.78 -15.65 24.10
N ASN A 212 9.32 -14.61 24.74
CA ASN A 212 10.06 -14.74 26.00
C ASN A 212 9.20 -14.42 27.24
N ARG A 213 7.94 -14.01 27.07
CA ARG A 213 7.15 -13.30 28.08
C ARG A 213 5.64 -13.55 27.92
N ASP A 214 5.08 -14.45 28.73
CA ASP A 214 3.63 -14.73 28.74
C ASP A 214 2.79 -13.47 29.09
N ASP A 215 3.29 -12.64 30.02
CA ASP A 215 2.66 -11.38 30.44
C ASP A 215 2.55 -10.34 29.32
N PHE A 216 3.47 -10.38 28.35
CA PHE A 216 3.46 -9.48 27.21
C PHE A 216 2.42 -9.89 26.17
N SER A 217 2.22 -11.19 25.99
CA SER A 217 1.16 -11.72 25.12
C SER A 217 -0.23 -11.36 25.68
N ASP A 218 -0.45 -11.55 26.98
CA ASP A 218 -1.68 -11.13 27.65
C ASP A 218 -1.94 -9.62 27.51
N TRP A 219 -0.89 -8.81 27.65
CA TRP A 219 -1.00 -7.37 27.46
C TRP A 219 -1.37 -6.97 26.02
N MET A 220 -0.79 -7.61 25.00
CA MET A 220 -1.17 -7.33 23.62
C MET A 220 -2.63 -7.74 23.33
N ASN A 221 -3.12 -8.80 23.99
CA ASN A 221 -4.52 -9.20 23.91
C ASN A 221 -5.45 -8.16 24.55
N ASP A 222 -5.06 -7.59 25.69
CA ASP A 222 -5.88 -6.63 26.43
C ASP A 222 -5.85 -5.21 25.82
N PHE A 223 -4.69 -4.79 25.28
CA PHE A 223 -4.44 -3.39 24.89
C PHE A 223 -4.13 -3.19 23.40
N GLY A 224 -4.07 -4.26 22.61
CA GLY A 224 -3.72 -4.22 21.19
C GLY A 224 -2.22 -4.05 20.95
N ILE A 225 -1.76 -4.42 19.75
CA ILE A 225 -0.34 -4.35 19.35
C ILE A 225 0.15 -2.89 19.30
N GLY A 226 -0.71 -1.97 18.88
CA GLY A 226 -0.44 -0.55 18.72
C GLY A 226 -0.04 0.13 20.02
N SER A 227 -0.46 -0.40 21.17
CA SER A 227 -0.02 0.08 22.48
C SER A 227 1.50 -0.03 22.67
N ALA A 228 2.18 -0.95 21.96
CA ALA A 228 3.64 -1.12 22.01
C ALA A 228 4.41 0.11 21.51
N ILE A 229 3.80 0.93 20.64
CA ILE A 229 4.38 2.21 20.19
C ILE A 229 4.53 3.17 21.37
N TYR A 230 3.46 3.37 22.15
CA TYR A 230 3.42 4.33 23.25
C TYR A 230 4.22 3.87 24.46
N HIS A 231 4.17 2.57 24.74
CA HIS A 231 4.84 1.98 25.88
C HIS A 231 6.27 1.53 25.56
N SER A 232 6.82 1.84 24.39
CA SER A 232 8.19 1.48 24.01
C SER A 232 9.23 1.78 25.11
N HIS A 233 9.08 2.87 25.87
CA HIS A 233 9.91 3.21 27.03
C HIS A 233 9.68 2.34 28.29
N LEU A 234 8.44 1.88 28.54
CA LEU A 234 8.11 0.93 29.62
C LEU A 234 8.52 -0.50 29.26
N ILE A 235 8.27 -0.89 28.01
CA ILE A 235 8.80 -2.13 27.45
C ILE A 235 10.32 -2.07 27.57
N GLU A 236 10.98 -0.93 27.26
CA GLU A 236 12.43 -0.72 27.46
C GLU A 236 12.93 -0.97 28.90
N GLY A 237 12.17 -0.55 29.92
CA GLY A 237 12.48 -0.84 31.33
C GLY A 237 12.30 -2.32 31.71
N VAL A 238 11.39 -3.01 31.02
CA VAL A 238 11.20 -4.45 31.10
C VAL A 238 12.40 -5.23 30.50
N PHE A 239 13.11 -4.72 29.48
CA PHE A 239 14.33 -5.38 28.95
C PHE A 239 15.60 -5.15 29.79
N ALA A 240 15.53 -4.40 30.91
CA ALA A 240 16.71 -4.06 31.72
C ALA A 240 17.05 -5.10 32.80
N VAL A 241 16.39 -6.26 32.81
CA VAL A 241 16.59 -7.35 33.79
C VAL A 241 17.06 -8.63 33.10
#